data_AF-R8W1Z3-F1
#
_entry.id   AF-R8W1Z3-F1
#
_cell.length_a   1.000
_cell.length_b   1.000
_cell.length_c   1.000
_cell.angle_alpha   90.00
_cell.angle_beta   90.00
_cell.angle_gamma   90.00
#
_symmetry.space_group_name_H-M   'P 1'
#
loop_
_entity.id
_entity.type
_entity.pdbx_description
1 polymer ?
#
loop_
_entity_poly.entity_id
_entity_poly.type
_entity_poly.pdbx_seq_one_letter_code
_entity_poly.pdbx_strand_id
1 'polypeptide(L)'
;MNTVPKFNTSLLCRASFPAELEDDGGRCIVEVTVYRLNAVAVHTFLLDGPDPLLRHLGLPETDTYITKHDIDDLVTVVRIIREEAPAWQH
;
A
#
# COMPACT_ATOMS: atom_id res chain seq x y z
N MET A 1 -5.13 32.15 9.44
CA MET A 1 -5.47 30.97 10.27
C MET A 1 -4.37 29.94 10.04
N ASN A 2 -3.51 29.66 11.04
CA ASN A 2 -2.52 28.58 10.93
C ASN A 2 -3.24 27.24 11.08
N THR A 3 -3.58 26.61 9.96
CA THR A 3 -4.06 25.23 9.95
C THR A 3 -2.94 24.30 10.39
N VAL A 4 -3.18 23.53 11.44
CA VAL A 4 -2.28 22.44 11.84
C VAL A 4 -2.09 21.51 10.65
N PRO A 5 -0.84 21.26 10.20
CA PRO A 5 -0.57 20.31 9.13
C PRO A 5 -1.14 18.93 9.49
N LYS A 6 -2.00 18.36 8.64
CA LYS A 6 -2.60 17.04 8.85
C LYS A 6 -1.82 15.96 8.10
N PHE A 7 -1.80 14.73 8.61
CA PHE A 7 -1.30 13.57 7.88
C PHE A 7 -2.04 13.44 6.55
N ASN A 8 -1.32 13.37 5.44
CA ASN A 8 -1.93 13.24 4.11
C ASN A 8 -1.01 12.53 3.12
N THR A 9 -1.62 11.93 2.11
CA THR A 9 -0.95 11.27 0.99
C THR A 9 -1.58 11.69 -0.34
N SER A 10 -0.80 11.68 -1.41
CA SER A 10 -1.27 11.97 -2.76
C SER A 10 -0.97 10.79 -3.67
N LEU A 11 -1.99 10.20 -4.26
CA LEU A 11 -1.85 9.15 -5.26
C LEU A 11 -1.14 9.73 -6.51
N LEU A 12 -0.03 9.14 -6.91
CA LEU A 12 0.70 9.52 -8.12
C LEU A 12 0.39 8.59 -9.29
N CYS A 13 0.43 7.28 -9.05
CA CYS A 13 0.09 6.28 -10.05
C CYS A 13 -0.40 4.99 -9.40
N ARG A 14 -1.17 4.22 -10.16
CA ARG A 14 -1.65 2.88 -9.81
C ARG A 14 -1.62 2.00 -11.04
N ALA A 15 -1.14 0.77 -10.88
CA ALA A 15 -1.19 -0.27 -11.90
C ALA A 15 -1.56 -1.59 -11.24
N SER A 16 -2.25 -2.44 -11.98
CA SER A 16 -2.57 -3.79 -11.54
C SER A 16 -2.30 -4.79 -12.65
N PHE A 17 -1.77 -5.96 -12.31
CA PHE A 17 -1.48 -7.01 -13.27
C PHE A 17 -1.69 -8.41 -12.65
N PRO A 18 -2.05 -9.40 -13.48
CA PRO A 18 -2.17 -10.78 -13.02
C PRO A 18 -0.78 -11.35 -12.67
N ALA A 19 -0.73 -12.17 -11.62
CA ALA A 19 0.45 -12.88 -11.18
C ALA A 19 0.08 -14.25 -10.60
N GLU A 20 1.10 -15.05 -10.30
CA GLU A 20 0.97 -16.35 -9.63
C GLU A 20 1.79 -16.31 -8.33
N LEU A 21 1.24 -16.86 -7.26
CA LEU A 21 1.90 -16.99 -5.97
C LEU A 21 2.99 -18.07 -6.06
N GLU A 22 4.16 -17.81 -5.47
CA GLU A 22 5.28 -18.76 -5.52
C GLU A 22 5.01 -20.05 -4.71
N ASP A 23 4.25 -19.95 -3.62
CA ASP A 23 4.05 -21.05 -2.67
C ASP A 23 3.13 -22.17 -3.21
N ASP A 24 2.07 -21.81 -3.93
CA ASP A 24 1.00 -22.73 -4.34
C ASP A 24 0.58 -22.58 -5.81
N GLY A 25 1.21 -21.67 -6.56
CA GLY A 25 0.81 -21.34 -7.95
C GLY A 25 -0.56 -20.67 -8.04
N GLY A 26 -1.12 -20.20 -6.92
CA GLY A 26 -2.43 -19.57 -6.87
C GLY A 26 -2.44 -18.27 -7.67
N ARG A 27 -3.51 -18.06 -8.45
CA ARG A 27 -3.70 -16.82 -9.22
C ARG A 27 -4.00 -15.66 -8.28
N CYS A 28 -3.38 -14.53 -8.57
CA CYS A 28 -3.63 -13.29 -7.85
C CYS A 28 -3.53 -12.08 -8.78
N ILE A 29 -4.03 -10.94 -8.32
CA ILE A 29 -3.76 -9.64 -8.90
C ILE A 29 -2.79 -8.92 -7.98
N VAL A 30 -1.68 -8.46 -8.55
CA VAL A 30 -0.76 -7.55 -7.86
C VAL A 30 -1.17 -6.13 -8.22
N GLU A 31 -1.52 -5.33 -7.21
CA GLU A 31 -1.78 -3.89 -7.34
C GLU A 31 -0.57 -3.12 -6.78
N VAL A 32 0.04 -2.30 -7.62
CA VAL A 32 1.16 -1.42 -7.26
C VAL A 32 0.66 0.02 -7.27
N THR A 33 0.80 0.70 -6.16
CA THR A 33 0.39 2.11 -6.01
C THR A 33 1.54 2.94 -5.47
N VAL A 34 1.82 4.09 -6.11
CA VAL A 34 2.82 5.05 -5.63
C VAL A 34 2.11 6.26 -5.04
N TYR A 35 2.47 6.59 -3.80
CA TYR A 35 1.98 7.78 -3.11
C TYR A 35 3.12 8.74 -2.81
N ARG A 36 2.84 10.04 -2.88
CA ARG A 36 3.64 11.10 -2.26
C ARG A 36 3.12 11.38 -0.86
N LEU A 37 4.00 11.37 0.12
CA LEU A 37 3.71 11.74 1.49
C LEU A 37 3.91 13.24 1.67
N ASN A 38 3.11 13.87 2.53
CA ASN A 38 3.44 15.20 3.02
C ASN A 38 4.42 15.12 4.21
N ALA A 39 4.99 16.24 4.63
CA ALA A 39 5.98 16.28 5.70
C ALA A 39 5.51 15.62 7.01
N VAL A 40 4.22 15.75 7.37
CA VAL A 40 3.64 15.08 8.54
C VAL A 40 3.68 13.56 8.37
N ALA A 41 3.20 13.07 7.23
CA ALA A 41 3.19 11.64 6.95
C ALA A 41 4.60 11.05 6.85
N VAL A 42 5.57 11.79 6.31
CA VAL A 42 7.00 11.40 6.28
C VAL A 42 7.53 11.23 7.70
N HIS A 43 7.32 12.22 8.57
CA HIS A 43 7.78 12.17 9.95
C HIS A 43 7.13 11.03 10.73
N THR A 44 5.81 10.87 10.62
CA THR A 44 5.08 9.75 11.22
C THR A 44 5.60 8.41 10.71
N PHE A 45 5.84 8.25 9.41
CA PHE A 45 6.37 7.01 8.84
C PHE A 45 7.76 6.67 9.39
N LEU A 46 8.62 7.67 9.60
CA LEU A 46 9.96 7.47 10.13
C LEU A 46 9.98 7.10 11.62
N LEU A 47 9.02 7.61 12.40
CA LEU A 47 8.94 7.38 13.85
C LEU A 47 8.14 6.13 14.20
N ASP A 48 6.98 5.97 13.58
CA ASP A 48 5.97 4.96 13.92
C ASP A 48 5.94 3.80 12.92
N GLY A 49 6.72 3.87 11.84
CA GLY A 49 6.74 2.87 10.78
C GLY A 49 5.54 3.00 9.82
N PRO A 50 5.22 1.92 9.06
CA PRO A 50 4.19 1.96 8.02
C PRO A 50 2.74 1.90 8.53
N ASP A 51 2.50 1.51 9.78
CA ASP A 51 1.15 1.29 10.31
C ASP A 51 0.21 2.49 10.18
N PRO A 52 0.62 3.73 10.48
CA PRO A 52 -0.26 4.89 10.32
C PRO A 52 -0.64 5.13 8.87
N LEU A 53 0.26 4.83 7.92
CA LEU A 53 -0.01 4.90 6.49
C LEU A 53 -1.04 3.85 6.07
N LEU A 54 -0.89 2.60 6.52
CA LEU A 54 -1.85 1.53 6.24
C LEU A 54 -3.26 1.88 6.75
N ARG A 55 -3.36 2.36 7.99
CA ARG A 55 -4.63 2.81 8.59
C ARG A 55 -5.23 3.99 7.82
N HIS A 56 -4.41 4.96 7.43
CA HIS A 56 -4.86 6.12 6.65
C HIS A 56 -5.40 5.72 5.27
N LEU A 57 -4.77 4.74 4.62
CA LEU A 57 -5.18 4.22 3.31
C LEU A 57 -6.30 3.16 3.39
N GLY A 58 -6.66 2.70 4.59
CA GLY A 58 -7.64 1.64 4.79
C GLY A 58 -7.18 0.27 4.26
N LEU A 59 -5.87 0.02 4.26
CA LEU A 59 -5.28 -1.19 3.71
C LEU A 59 -4.99 -2.23 4.81
N PRO A 60 -5.17 -3.53 4.52
CA PRO A 60 -4.77 -4.59 5.44
C PRO A 60 -3.24 -4.67 5.54
N GLU A 61 -2.73 -5.13 6.67
CA GLU A 61 -1.30 -5.43 6.84
C GLU A 61 -0.90 -6.69 6.06
N THR A 62 -1.73 -7.73 6.11
CA THR A 62 -1.55 -8.96 5.35
C THR A 62 -1.56 -8.68 3.85
N ASP A 63 -0.62 -9.31 3.13
CA ASP A 63 -0.49 -9.20 1.67
C ASP A 63 -0.25 -7.76 1.18
N THR A 64 0.17 -6.84 2.07
CA THR A 64 0.58 -5.48 1.73
C THR A 64 2.06 -5.27 2.06
N TYR A 65 2.81 -4.78 1.08
CA TYR A 65 4.23 -4.50 1.19
C TYR A 65 4.49 -3.04 0.89
N ILE A 66 5.33 -2.39 1.69
CA ILE A 66 5.61 -0.96 1.54
C ILE A 66 7.11 -0.74 1.45
N THR A 67 7.53 -0.02 0.41
CA THR A 67 8.89 0.49 0.27
C THR A 67 8.86 2.00 0.29
N LYS A 68 9.58 2.61 1.24
CA LYS A 68 9.86 4.04 1.24
C LYS A 68 11.05 4.32 0.33
N HIS A 69 10.92 5.34 -0.51
CA HIS A 69 12.01 5.85 -1.34
C HIS A 69 12.66 7.05 -0.66
N ASP A 70 13.97 7.17 -0.80
CA ASP A 70 14.75 8.27 -0.21
C ASP A 70 14.50 9.61 -0.92
N ILE A 71 13.95 9.58 -2.13
CA ILE A 71 13.71 10.75 -2.98
C ILE A 71 12.21 11.06 -3.01
N ASP A 72 11.87 12.35 -3.06
CA ASP A 72 10.53 12.88 -3.33
C ASP A 72 9.42 12.49 -2.35
N ASP A 73 9.79 12.04 -1.14
CA ASP A 73 8.85 11.61 -0.09
C ASP A 73 7.87 10.54 -0.59
N LEU A 74 8.37 9.61 -1.42
CA LEU A 74 7.55 8.61 -2.07
C LEU A 74 7.50 7.31 -1.29
N VAL A 75 6.36 6.63 -1.39
CA VAL A 75 6.19 5.24 -0.98
C VAL A 75 5.56 4.45 -2.11
N THR A 76 6.08 3.27 -2.37
CA THR A 76 5.42 2.25 -3.19
C THR A 76 4.72 1.27 -2.26
N VAL A 77 3.42 1.13 -2.43
CA VAL A 77 2.57 0.16 -1.75
C VAL A 77 2.20 -0.91 -2.76
N VAL A 78 2.59 -2.16 -2.50
CA VAL A 78 2.23 -3.33 -3.30
C VAL A 78 1.21 -4.14 -2.52
N ARG A 79 0.11 -4.53 -3.16
CA ARG A 79 -0.92 -5.38 -2.59
C ARG A 79 -1.10 -6.63 -3.43
N ILE A 80 -1.16 -7.78 -2.76
CA ILE A 80 -1.54 -9.05 -3.35
C ILE A 80 -3.03 -9.27 -3.08
N ILE A 81 -3.81 -9.33 -4.15
CA ILE A 81 -5.24 -9.63 -4.11
C ILE A 81 -5.39 -11.06 -4.62
N ARG A 82 -5.46 -12.02 -3.71
CA ARG A 82 -5.62 -13.44 -4.05
C ARG A 82 -7.02 -13.66 -4.66
N GLU A 83 -7.10 -14.45 -5.73
CA GLU A 83 -8.41 -14.93 -6.18
C GLU A 83 -8.97 -15.87 -5.10
N GLU A 84 -10.17 -15.58 -4.60
CA GLU A 84 -10.87 -16.54 -3.74
C GLU A 84 -11.09 -17.82 -4.57
N ALA A 85 -10.62 -18.96 -4.06
CA ALA A 85 -10.91 -20.23 -4.69
C ALA A 85 -12.43 -20.34 -4.86
N PRO A 86 -12.96 -20.67 -6.06
CA PRO A 86 -14.38 -20.80 -6.24
C PRO A 86 -14.89 -21.80 -5.21
N ALA A 87 -15.82 -21.36 -4.34
CA ALA A 87 -16.51 -22.25 -3.43
C ALA A 87 -17.13 -23.34 -4.28
N TRP A 88 -16.63 -24.57 -4.13
CA TRP A 88 -17.03 -25.70 -4.94
C TRP A 88 -18.55 -25.82 -4.88
N GLN A 89 -19.22 -25.70 -6.03
CA GLN A 89 -20.63 -26.02 -6.14
C GLN A 89 -20.78 -27.52 -5.89
N HIS A 90 -21.17 -27.88 -4.67
CA HIS A 90 -21.63 -29.21 -4.31
C HIS A 90 -23.16 -29.26 -4.34
#